data_AF-A0A6I7MWH6-F1
#
_entry.id   AF-A0A6I7MWH6-F1
#
_cell.length_a   1.000
_cell.length_b   1.000
_cell.length_c   1.000
_cell.angle_alpha   90.00
_cell.angle_beta   90.00
_cell.angle_gamma   90.00
#
_symmetry.space_group_name_H-M   'P 1'
#
loop_
_entity.id
_entity.type
_entity.pdbx_description
1 polymer ?
#
loop_
_entity_poly.entity_id
_entity_poly.type
_entity_poly.pdbx_seq_one_letter_code
_entity_poly.pdbx_strand_id
1 'polypeptide(L)'
;IFALQEELGRFNAQFIEKENEVFTLIPSVEMPAEVRIKTYDDHRMAMAFMPLMTKTDVLIEEPEVVNKSYPSFWKHVALIK
;
A
#
# COMPACT_ATOMS: atom_id res chain seq x y z
N ILE A 1 -1.01 12.78 -3.58
CA ILE A 1 -2.09 12.43 -2.63
C ILE A 1 -3.13 11.53 -3.30
N PHE A 2 -3.59 11.87 -4.51
CA PHE A 2 -4.55 11.07 -5.28
C PHE A 2 -4.22 9.56 -5.35
N ALA A 3 -2.97 9.19 -5.66
CA ALA A 3 -2.53 7.79 -5.65
C ALA A 3 -2.77 7.08 -4.30
N LEU A 4 -2.53 7.75 -3.17
CA LEU A 4 -2.77 7.17 -1.85
C LEU A 4 -4.27 6.96 -1.59
N GLN A 5 -5.11 7.91 -2.03
CA GLN A 5 -6.58 7.79 -1.92
C GLN A 5 -7.12 6.63 -2.73
N GLU A 6 -6.67 6.48 -3.97
CA GLU A 6 -7.10 5.37 -4.84
C GLU A 6 -6.68 4.02 -4.26
N GLU A 7 -5.41 3.86 -3.88
CA GLU A 7 -4.89 2.58 -3.41
C GLU A 7 -5.48 2.21 -2.03
N LEU A 8 -5.63 3.15 -1.10
CA LEU A 8 -6.33 2.91 0.18
C LEU A 8 -7.82 2.60 -0.02
N GLY A 9 -8.45 3.22 -1.02
CA GLY A 9 -9.82 2.90 -1.43
C GLY A 9 -9.97 1.44 -1.84
N ARG A 10 -8.96 0.83 -2.46
CA ARG A 10 -8.96 -0.60 -2.80
C ARG A 10 -8.90 -1.52 -1.59
N PHE A 11 -8.47 -1.02 -0.43
CA PHE A 11 -8.54 -1.74 0.85
C PHE A 11 -9.87 -1.53 1.59
N ASN A 12 -10.86 -0.87 0.97
CA ASN A 12 -12.07 -0.36 1.62
C ASN A 12 -11.81 0.68 2.74
N ALA A 13 -10.64 1.32 2.73
CA ALA A 13 -10.34 2.44 3.63
C ALA A 13 -10.67 3.78 2.94
N GLN A 14 -11.01 4.81 3.73
CA GLN A 14 -11.27 6.15 3.18
C GLN A 14 -10.16 7.11 3.63
N PHE A 15 -9.52 7.75 2.65
CA PHE A 15 -8.51 8.78 2.90
C PHE A 15 -9.04 10.15 2.45
N ILE A 16 -9.31 11.01 3.43
CA ILE A 16 -9.97 12.31 3.23
C ILE A 16 -8.97 13.40 3.53
N GLU A 17 -8.72 14.26 2.55
CA GLU A 17 -8.00 15.52 2.72
C GLU A 17 -8.99 16.59 3.18
N LYS A 18 -8.65 17.27 4.28
CA LYS A 18 -9.40 18.40 4.84
C LYS A 18 -8.63 19.70 4.62
N GLU A 19 -9.22 20.82 5.02
CA GLU A 19 -8.55 22.12 5.02
C GLU A 19 -7.29 22.11 5.90
N ASN A 20 -6.33 22.99 5.58
CA ASN A 20 -5.07 23.19 6.32
C ASN A 20 -4.15 21.95 6.35
N GLU A 21 -4.05 21.19 5.25
CA GLU A 21 -3.15 20.03 5.13
C GLU A 21 -3.43 18.93 6.17
N VAL A 22 -4.66 18.87 6.69
CA VAL A 22 -5.09 17.85 7.64
C VAL A 22 -5.63 16.64 6.88
N PHE A 23 -5.09 15.46 7.15
CA PHE A 23 -5.53 14.21 6.54
C PHE A 23 -6.24 13.32 7.56
N THR A 24 -7.37 12.75 7.17
CA THR A 24 -8.12 11.78 7.98
C THR A 24 -8.14 10.43 7.26
N LEU A 25 -7.62 9.40 7.93
CA LEU A 25 -7.72 8.01 7.48
C LEU A 25 -8.81 7.31 8.29
N ILE A 26 -9.87 6.87 7.61
CA ILE A 26 -10.90 6.01 8.18
C ILE A 26 -10.50 4.57 7.82
N PRO A 27 -10.20 3.72 8.83
CA PRO A 27 -9.75 2.35 8.58
C PRO A 27 -10.89 1.51 7.99
N SER A 28 -10.50 0.48 7.24
CA SER A 28 -11.44 -0.51 6.72
C SER A 28 -12.01 -1.38 7.85
N VAL A 29 -13.30 -1.71 7.73
CA VAL A 29 -13.99 -2.67 8.63
C VAL A 29 -13.78 -4.11 8.14
N GLU A 30 -13.77 -4.31 6.82
CA GLU A 30 -13.55 -5.58 6.16
C GLU A 30 -12.56 -5.42 5.02
N MET A 31 -11.44 -6.12 5.12
CA MET A 31 -10.40 -6.07 4.09
C MET A 31 -10.72 -7.06 2.97
N PRO A 32 -10.58 -6.69 1.68
CA PRO A 32 -10.74 -7.63 0.58
C PRO A 32 -9.76 -8.80 0.69
N ALA A 33 -10.06 -9.92 0.04
CA ALA A 33 -9.17 -11.08 0.03
C ALA A 33 -7.91 -10.87 -0.82
N GLU A 34 -8.05 -10.15 -1.93
CA GLU A 34 -6.95 -9.77 -2.83
C GLU A 34 -7.06 -8.26 -3.15
N VAL A 35 -5.94 -7.54 -3.10
CA VAL A 35 -5.84 -6.14 -3.51
C VAL A 35 -4.65 -5.97 -4.44
N ARG A 36 -4.89 -5.34 -5.60
CA ARG A 36 -3.84 -4.96 -6.55
C ARG A 36 -3.44 -3.53 -6.34
N ILE A 37 -2.14 -3.24 -6.31
CA ILE A 37 -1.61 -1.90 -6.06
C ILE A 37 -0.71 -1.44 -7.20
N LYS A 38 -0.94 -0.19 -7.63
CA LYS A 38 -0.03 0.53 -8.51
C LYS A 38 0.96 1.36 -7.70
N THR A 39 2.22 1.28 -8.07
CA THR A 39 3.32 1.94 -7.35
C THR A 39 3.69 3.30 -7.92
N TYR A 40 3.28 3.60 -9.16
CA TYR A 40 3.54 4.88 -9.82
C TYR A 40 5.05 5.23 -9.80
N ASP A 41 5.91 4.25 -10.05
CA ASP A 41 7.38 4.35 -9.93
C ASP A 41 7.93 4.76 -8.53
N ASP A 42 7.08 4.81 -7.49
CA ASP A 42 7.49 5.20 -6.13
C ASP A 42 7.66 3.98 -5.22
N HIS A 43 8.91 3.73 -4.84
CA HIS A 43 9.27 2.67 -3.89
C HIS A 43 8.60 2.82 -2.52
N ARG A 44 8.30 4.06 -2.09
CA ARG A 44 7.63 4.32 -0.81
C ARG A 44 6.19 3.85 -0.83
N MET A 45 5.51 3.93 -1.97
CA MET A 45 4.16 3.39 -2.14
C MET A 45 4.19 1.88 -1.92
N ALA A 46 5.05 1.15 -2.63
CA ALA A 46 5.20 -0.30 -2.45
C ALA A 46 5.49 -0.69 -0.98
N MET A 47 6.40 0.02 -0.33
CA MET A 47 6.79 -0.25 1.05
C MET A 47 5.68 0.07 2.07
N ALA A 48 4.87 1.09 1.83
CA ALA A 48 3.79 1.49 2.74
C ALA A 48 2.74 0.38 2.94
N PHE A 49 2.54 -0.47 1.92
CA PHE A 49 1.56 -1.56 1.97
C PHE A 49 2.12 -2.87 2.52
N MET A 50 3.42 -2.96 2.81
CA MET A 50 4.05 -4.16 3.37
C MET A 50 3.33 -4.72 4.61
N PRO A 51 2.92 -3.91 5.61
CA PRO A 51 2.18 -4.43 6.76
C PRO A 51 0.81 -5.01 6.41
N LEU A 52 0.17 -4.50 5.35
CA LEU A 52 -1.16 -4.96 4.92
C LEU A 52 -1.09 -6.33 4.22
N MET A 53 0.07 -6.69 3.65
CA MET A 53 0.33 -8.03 3.10
C MET A 53 0.19 -9.15 4.14
N THR A 54 0.21 -8.82 5.44
CA THR A 54 0.04 -9.78 6.54
C THR A 54 -1.43 -10.10 6.85
N LYS A 55 -2.36 -9.32 6.28
CA LYS A 55 -3.80 -9.38 6.56
C LYS A 55 -4.63 -9.71 5.32
N THR A 56 -4.09 -9.46 4.13
CA THR A 56 -4.72 -9.74 2.84
C THR A 56 -3.65 -10.05 1.79
N ASP A 57 -4.02 -10.70 0.69
CA ASP A 57 -3.11 -10.87 -0.43
C ASP A 57 -2.99 -9.56 -1.22
N VAL A 58 -1.80 -8.98 -1.22
CA VAL A 58 -1.50 -7.76 -1.96
C VAL A 58 -0.61 -8.09 -3.15
N LEU A 59 -1.07 -7.77 -4.36
CA LEU A 59 -0.25 -7.84 -5.57
C LEU A 59 0.23 -6.44 -5.96
N ILE A 60 1.55 -6.24 -5.93
CA ILE A 60 2.18 -5.02 -6.42
C ILE A 60 2.47 -5.18 -7.92
N GLU A 61 1.99 -4.25 -8.75
CA GLU A 61 2.12 -4.34 -10.21
C GLU A 61 3.57 -4.22 -10.70
N GLU A 62 4.41 -3.38 -10.07
CA GLU A 62 5.81 -3.17 -10.45
C GLU A 62 6.74 -3.48 -9.25
N PRO A 63 6.99 -4.77 -8.94
CA PRO A 63 7.75 -5.16 -7.76
C PRO A 63 9.23 -4.73 -7.78
N GLU A 64 9.77 -4.37 -8.94
CA GLU A 64 11.14 -3.91 -9.11
C GLU A 64 11.41 -2.52 -8.55
N VAL A 65 10.39 -1.69 -8.34
CA VAL A 65 10.57 -0.28 -7.92
C VAL A 65 11.29 -0.18 -6.58
N VAL A 66 11.09 -1.15 -5.68
CA VAL A 66 11.72 -1.18 -4.35
C VAL A 66 13.20 -1.55 -4.41
N ASN A 67 13.67 -2.19 -5.48
CA ASN A 67 15.08 -2.62 -5.57
C ASN A 67 16.06 -1.44 -5.59
N LYS A 68 15.60 -0.23 -5.94
CA LYS A 68 16.43 0.99 -5.91
C LYS A 68 16.83 1.39 -4.50
N SER A 69 15.92 1.28 -3.53
CA SER A 69 16.10 1.76 -2.16
C SER A 69 16.23 0.62 -1.14
N TYR A 70 15.61 -0.53 -1.42
CA TYR A 70 15.56 -1.67 -0.52
C TYR A 70 15.61 -3.02 -1.28
N PRO A 71 16.79 -3.45 -1.77
CA PRO A 71 16.96 -4.68 -2.55
C PRO A 71 16.53 -5.98 -1.84
N SER A 72 16.52 -5.97 -0.50
CA SER A 72 16.11 -7.13 0.32
C SER A 72 14.62 -7.13 0.69
N PHE A 73 13.83 -6.17 0.20
CA PHE A 73 12.42 -6.02 0.55
C PHE A 73 11.64 -7.33 0.40
N TRP A 74 11.68 -7.96 -0.78
CA TRP A 74 10.95 -9.19 -1.06
C TRP A 74 11.44 -10.39 -0.24
N LYS A 75 12.73 -10.42 0.14
CA LYS A 75 13.26 -11.44 1.05
C LYS A 75 12.63 -11.31 2.44
N HIS A 76 12.44 -10.08 2.92
CA HIS A 76 11.80 -9.85 4.21
C HIS A 76 10.29 -10.06 4.16
N VAL A 77 9.63 -9.71 3.05
CA VAL A 77 8.21 -10.05 2.84
C VAL A 77 8.00 -11.57 2.90
N ALA A 78 8.91 -12.36 2.32
CA ALA A 78 8.86 -13.81 2.37
C ALA A 78 9.05 -14.41 3.79
N LEU A 79 9.53 -13.63 4.78
CA LEU A 79 9.61 -14.09 6.17
C LEU A 79 8.27 -13.98 6.91
N ILE A 80 7.28 -13.29 6.34
CA ILE A 80 6.00 -13.01 6.99
C ILE A 80 4.90 -14.02 6.56
N LYS A 81 5.14 -14.80 5.50
CA LYS A 81 4.31 -15.96 5.13
C LYS A 81 4.96 -17.24 5.64
#